data_AF-A0AAP0PL27-F1
#
_entry.id   AF-A0AAP0PL27-F1
#
_cell.length_a   1.000
_cell.length_b   1.000
_cell.length_c   1.000
_cell.angle_alpha   90.00
_cell.angle_beta   90.00
_cell.angle_gamma   90.00
#
_symmetry.space_group_name_H-M   'P 1'
#
loop_
_entity.id
_entity.type
_entity.pdbx_description
1 polymer ?
#
loop_
_entity_poly.entity_id
_entity_poly.type
_entity_poly.pdbx_seq_one_letter_code
_entity_poly.pdbx_strand_id
1 'polypeptide(L)' 'MLTSWTTKNPERRFFRCNSSNGGCTYFEWLDEGMSERARDVINQFVSEKMELARRIEEMEKNYFFL' A
#
# COMPACT_ATOMS: atom_id res chain seq x y z
N MET A 1 19.55 9.46 -8.29
CA MET A 1 18.09 9.72 -8.28
C MET A 1 17.67 10.08 -9.70
N LEU A 2 16.65 9.42 -10.22
CA LEU A 2 16.10 9.63 -11.57
C LEU A 2 14.60 9.93 -11.49
N THR A 3 14.06 10.53 -12.54
CA THR A 3 12.62 10.81 -12.67
C THR A 3 12.04 9.98 -13.81
N SER A 4 10.91 9.31 -13.56
CA SER A 4 10.14 8.64 -14.59
C SER A 4 9.32 9.66 -15.37
N TRP A 5 9.41 9.57 -16.69
CA TRP A 5 8.61 10.37 -17.63
C TRP A 5 7.64 9.49 -18.42
N THR A 6 7.35 8.29 -17.92
CA THR A 6 6.38 7.37 -18.55
C THR A 6 4.97 7.84 -18.29
N THR A 7 4.04 7.61 -19.23
CA THR A 7 2.62 7.95 -19.06
C THR A 7 1.99 7.31 -17.83
N LYS A 8 2.46 6.12 -17.41
CA LYS A 8 1.94 5.40 -16.23
C LYS A 8 2.45 5.95 -14.90
N ASN A 9 3.65 6.56 -14.87
CA ASN A 9 4.27 7.08 -13.65
C ASN A 9 4.97 8.42 -13.96
N PRO A 10 4.23 9.47 -14.36
CA PRO A 10 4.84 10.76 -14.67
C PRO A 10 5.45 11.38 -13.41
N GLU A 11 6.60 12.04 -13.56
CA GLU A 11 7.31 12.83 -12.53
C GLU A 11 7.77 12.08 -11.26
N ARG A 12 7.49 10.78 -11.17
CA ARG A 12 7.82 9.95 -10.00
C ARG A 12 9.32 9.67 -9.94
N ARG A 13 9.91 9.83 -8.75
CA ARG A 13 11.36 9.65 -8.53
C ARG A 13 11.73 8.21 -8.19
N PHE A 14 12.91 7.75 -8.60
CA PHE A 14 13.41 6.41 -8.28
C PHE A 14 14.96 6.36 -8.20
N PHE A 15 15.46 5.32 -7.55
CA PHE A 15 16.85 4.88 -7.62
C PHE A 15 16.99 3.71 -8.60
N ARG A 16 18.15 3.63 -9.26
CA ARG A 16 18.58 2.44 -9.99
C ARG A 16 20.08 2.26 -9.82
N CYS A 17 20.57 1.06 -10.05
CA CYS A 17 22.00 0.80 -10.13
C CYS A 17 22.71 1.69 -11.17
N ASN A 18 23.94 2.08 -10.85
CA ASN A 18 24.85 2.67 -11.82
C ASN A 18 25.58 1.54 -12.56
N SER A 19 25.08 1.09 -13.71
CA SER A 19 25.75 0.05 -14.51
C SER A 19 26.11 0.59 -15.88
N SER A 20 27.40 0.68 -16.16
CA SER A 20 27.94 1.06 -17.46
C SER A 20 28.03 -0.09 -18.46
N ASN A 21 28.00 -1.37 -18.03
CA ASN A 21 28.16 -2.53 -18.92
C ASN A 21 27.44 -3.81 -18.40
N GLY A 22 26.09 -3.85 -18.46
CA GLY A 22 25.33 -5.12 -18.46
C GLY A 22 25.00 -5.82 -17.13
N GLY A 23 25.09 -5.19 -15.96
CA GLY A 23 25.11 -5.95 -14.69
C GLY A 23 23.96 -5.75 -13.69
N CYS A 24 23.11 -4.72 -13.78
CA CYS A 24 22.10 -4.51 -12.73
C CYS A 24 20.79 -3.92 -13.26
N THR A 25 19.70 -4.63 -13.00
CA THR A 25 18.31 -4.24 -13.31
C THR A 25 17.53 -3.76 -12.09
N TYR A 26 18.17 -3.68 -10.93
CA TYR A 26 17.53 -3.20 -9.71
C TYR A 26 17.12 -1.74 -9.83
N PHE A 27 15.87 -1.47 -9.46
CA PHE A 27 15.32 -0.14 -9.31
C PHE A 27 14.34 -0.13 -8.11
N GLU A 28 14.19 1.04 -7.48
CA GLU A 28 13.25 1.26 -6.39
C GLU A 28 12.69 2.68 -6.45
N TRP A 29 11.39 2.84 -6.24
CA TRP A 29 10.76 4.17 -6.19
C TRP A 29 11.16 4.93 -4.93
N LEU A 30 11.38 6.23 -5.07
CA LEU A 30 11.68 7.18 -4.00
C LEU A 30 10.41 7.71 -3.34
N ASP A 31 9.36 6.89 -3.28
CA ASP A 31 8.12 7.30 -2.64
C ASP A 31 8.40 7.57 -1.17
N GLU A 32 7.85 8.67 -0.66
CA GLU A 32 7.88 8.91 0.77
C GLU A 32 7.20 7.73 1.46
N GLY A 33 7.85 7.20 2.50
CA GLY A 33 7.21 6.23 3.37
C GLY A 33 5.88 6.78 3.87
N MET A 34 4.94 5.88 4.18
CA MET A 34 3.67 6.30 4.74
C MET A 34 3.91 7.16 5.98
N SER A 35 3.31 8.35 6.04
CA SER A 35 3.42 9.19 7.22
C SER A 35 2.89 8.43 8.45
N GLU A 36 3.43 8.72 9.63
CA GLU A 36 2.95 8.08 10.88
C GLU A 36 1.45 8.26 11.03
N ARG A 37 0.93 9.45 10.72
CA ARG A 37 -0.50 9.73 10.68
C ARG A 37 -1.26 8.81 9.71
N ALA A 38 -0.75 8.60 8.50
CA ALA A 38 -1.40 7.70 7.53
C ALA A 38 -1.41 6.26 8.03
N ARG A 39 -0.32 5.81 8.66
CA ARG A 39 -0.23 4.48 9.27
C ARG A 39 -1.25 4.31 10.41
N ASP A 40 -1.37 5.29 11.28
CA ASP A 40 -2.28 5.25 12.42
C ASP A 40 -3.76 5.22 11.98
N VAL A 41 -4.13 6.07 11.01
CA VAL A 41 -5.47 6.08 10.42
C VAL A 41 -5.81 4.74 9.76
N ILE A 42 -4.87 4.14 9.03
CA ILE A 42 -5.09 2.83 8.40
C ILE A 42 -5.26 1.74 9.46
N ASN A 43 -4.44 1.73 10.50
CA ASN A 43 -4.57 0.76 11.58
C ASN A 43 -5.93 0.88 12.28
N GLN A 44 -6.40 2.12 12.51
CA GLN A 44 -7.73 2.36 13.04
C GLN A 44 -8.81 1.78 12.12
N PHE A 45 -8.78 2.09 10.82
CA PHE A 45 -9.76 1.56 9.86
C PHE A 45 -9.72 0.04 9.74
N VAL A 46 -8.54 -0.59 9.83
CA VAL A 46 -8.42 -2.05 9.85
C VAL A 46 -9.13 -2.63 11.07
N SER A 47 -8.91 -2.04 12.26
CA SER A 47 -9.57 -2.47 13.50
C SER A 47 -11.09 -2.31 13.41
N GLU A 48 -11.57 -1.16 12.93
CA GLU A 48 -13.01 -0.90 12.77
C GLU A 48 -13.64 -1.86 11.77
N LYS A 49 -12.96 -2.14 10.64
CA LYS A 49 -13.43 -3.09 9.64
C LYS A 49 -13.54 -4.51 10.21
N MET A 50 -12.57 -4.95 11.01
CA MET A 50 -12.59 -6.27 11.63
C MET A 50 -13.78 -6.41 12.60
N GLU A 51 -14.05 -5.39 13.40
CA GLU A 51 -15.17 -5.41 14.33
C GLU A 51 -16.53 -5.41 13.59
N LEU A 52 -16.66 -4.60 12.53
CA LEU A 52 -17.86 -4.63 11.69
C LEU A 52 -18.07 -5.99 11.04
N ALA A 53 -17.01 -6.62 10.52
CA ALA A 53 -17.10 -7.94 9.91
C ALA A 53 -17.56 -9.00 10.93
N ARG A 54 -17.03 -8.96 12.16
CA ARG A 54 -17.44 -9.85 13.25
C ARG A 54 -18.93 -9.70 13.58
N ARG A 55 -19.41 -8.46 13.68
CA ARG A 55 -20.83 -8.17 13.95
C ARG A 55 -21.75 -8.64 12.82
N ILE A 56 -21.32 -8.50 11.56
CA ILE A 56 -22.07 -9.01 10.40
C ILE A 56 -22.20 -10.53 10.51
N GLU A 57 -21.10 -11.23 10.78
CA GLU A 57 -21.11 -12.70 10.92
C GLU A 57 -22.04 -13.16 12.06
N GLU A 58 -22.06 -12.45 13.18
CA GLU A 58 -22.99 -12.74 14.29
C GLU A 58 -24.45 -12.51 13.91
N MET A 59 -24.75 -11.43 13.20
CA MET A 59 -26.10 -11.15 12.71
C MET A 59 -26.57 -12.21 11.72
N GLU A 60 -25.70 -12.63 10.79
CA GLU A 60 -25.99 -13.69 9.83
C GLU A 60 -26.28 -15.02 10.53
N LYS A 61 -25.50 -15.40 11.55
CA LYS A 61 -25.78 -16.57 12.38
C LYS A 61 -27.12 -16.46 13.08
N ASN A 62 -27.39 -15.33 13.73
CA ASN A 62 -28.66 -15.13 14.46
C ASN A 62 -29.88 -15.19 13.51
N TYR A 63 -29.75 -14.66 12.30
CA TYR A 63 -30.80 -14.74 11.28
C TYR A 63 -31.01 -16.16 10.75
N PHE A 64 -29.96 -16.98 10.70
CA PHE A 64 -30.06 -18.38 10.26
C PHE A 64 -30.77 -19.28 11.28
N PHE A 65 -30.80 -18.91 12.56
CA PHE A 65 -31.50 -19.66 13.62
C PHE A 65 -32.90 -19.11 13.96
N LEU A 66 -33.39 -18.10 13.23
CA LEU A 66 -34.77 -17.59 13.25
C LEU A 66 -35.57 -18.17 12.09
#